data_AF-A0AAW1KG19-F1
#
_entry.id   AF-A0AAW1KG19-F1
#
_cell.length_a   1.000
_cell.length_b   1.000
_cell.length_c   1.000
_cell.angle_alpha   90.00
_cell.angle_beta   90.00
_cell.angle_gamma   90.00
#
_symmetry.space_group_name_H-M   'P 1'
#
loop_
_entity.id
_entity.type
_entity.pdbx_description
1 polymer ?
#
loop_
_entity_poly.entity_id
_entity_poly.type
_entity_poly.pdbx_seq_one_letter_code
_entity_poly.pdbx_strand_id
1 'polypeptide(L)'
;MSNMHSQRLKCNCGCPVAFRTSWTFQNPGRRFVACKFYDADTGMRGCRYFKWLDEDMTEWQRQLINQLSSENTCLRRELKHQKQELETFAAVKVDAERGESKVKELMLQVQSLKKEKKLARLLLGIALIVIFVLYGKLG
;
A
#
# COMPACT_ATOMS: atom_id res chain seq x y z
N MET A 1 5.39 -30.52 18.73
CA MET A 1 6.42 -31.20 19.56
C MET A 1 7.50 -30.26 20.13
N SER A 2 7.42 -28.94 19.96
CA SER A 2 8.49 -27.99 20.34
C SER A 2 8.42 -27.47 21.80
N ASN A 3 7.34 -27.71 22.54
CA ASN A 3 7.11 -27.05 23.84
C ASN A 3 7.65 -27.83 25.06
N MET A 4 8.02 -29.11 24.90
CA MET A 4 8.39 -29.97 26.04
C MET A 4 9.88 -29.91 26.40
N HIS A 5 10.76 -29.51 25.47
CA HIS A 5 12.20 -29.39 25.72
C HIS A 5 12.58 -28.11 26.47
N SER A 6 11.78 -27.05 26.36
CA SER A 6 12.05 -25.74 26.98
C SER A 6 11.97 -25.73 28.50
N GLN A 7 11.10 -26.55 29.08
CA GLN A 7 10.90 -26.57 30.53
C GLN A 7 12.02 -27.28 31.29
N ARG A 8 12.81 -28.14 30.64
CA ARG A 8 13.90 -28.90 31.30
C ARG A 8 15.26 -28.22 31.23
N LEU A 9 15.56 -27.48 30.17
CA LEU A 9 16.85 -26.77 30.05
C LEU A 9 16.78 -25.40 30.71
N LYS A 10 17.60 -25.20 31.74
CA LYS A 10 17.76 -23.92 32.43
C LYS A 10 19.09 -23.28 32.06
N CYS A 11 19.10 -21.96 31.93
CA CYS A 11 20.32 -21.17 31.81
C CYS A 11 21.01 -21.00 33.18
N ASN A 12 22.14 -20.30 33.21
CA ASN A 12 22.90 -20.02 34.43
C ASN A 12 22.14 -19.14 35.45
N CYS A 13 21.01 -18.53 35.08
CA CYS A 13 20.13 -17.83 36.02
C CYS A 13 19.15 -18.78 36.75
N GLY A 14 19.13 -20.08 36.42
CA GLY A 14 18.08 -21.00 36.85
C GLY A 14 16.74 -20.84 36.14
N CYS A 15 16.64 -19.91 35.17
CA CYS A 15 15.45 -19.70 34.34
C CYS A 15 15.45 -20.63 33.11
N PRO A 16 14.29 -21.01 32.57
CA PRO A 16 14.19 -21.70 31.27
C PRO A 16 14.93 -20.97 30.15
N VAL A 17 15.53 -21.72 29.24
CA VAL A 17 16.20 -21.18 28.05
C VAL A 17 15.20 -20.76 26.97
N ALA A 18 15.57 -19.79 26.14
CA ALA A 18 14.79 -19.39 24.96
C ALA A 18 15.37 -20.04 23.70
N PHE A 19 14.50 -20.63 22.87
CA PHE A 19 14.86 -21.15 21.55
C PHE A 19 14.78 -20.03 20.53
N ARG A 20 15.84 -19.85 19.75
CA ARG A 20 15.98 -18.74 18.81
C ARG A 20 16.57 -19.23 17.49
N THR A 21 16.34 -18.46 16.45
CA THR A 21 16.97 -18.62 15.15
C THR A 21 17.82 -17.39 14.88
N SER A 22 19.07 -17.59 14.47
CA SER A 22 19.95 -16.51 14.04
C SER A 22 19.61 -16.14 12.60
N TRP A 23 19.52 -14.84 12.34
CA TRP A 23 19.40 -14.27 10.99
C TRP A 23 20.60 -13.39 10.65
N THR A 24 21.72 -13.62 11.34
CA THR A 24 22.99 -12.96 11.01
C THR A 24 23.56 -13.51 9.71
N PHE A 25 24.34 -12.70 9.00
CA PHE A 25 24.98 -13.12 7.75
C PHE A 25 25.87 -14.37 7.92
N GLN A 26 26.57 -14.49 9.06
CA GLN A 26 27.47 -15.61 9.33
C GLN A 26 26.73 -16.89 9.74
N ASN A 27 25.57 -16.78 10.38
CA ASN A 27 24.79 -17.91 10.88
C ASN A 27 23.31 -17.79 10.49
N PRO A 28 22.98 -17.70 9.19
CA PRO A 28 21.60 -17.49 8.78
C PRO A 28 20.80 -18.78 8.99
N GLY A 29 19.59 -18.67 9.55
CA GLY A 29 18.70 -19.81 9.79
C GLY A 29 19.13 -20.80 10.88
N ARG A 30 20.32 -20.64 11.50
CA ARG A 30 20.81 -21.55 12.55
C ARG A 30 20.04 -21.40 13.86
N ARG A 31 19.77 -22.51 14.53
CA ARG A 31 18.99 -22.56 15.76
C ARG A 31 19.89 -22.66 16.98
N PHE A 32 19.59 -21.86 18.00
CA PHE A 32 20.31 -21.86 19.25
C PHE A 32 19.36 -21.73 20.44
N VAL A 33 19.84 -22.13 21.62
CA VAL A 33 19.25 -21.75 22.90
C VAL A 33 20.12 -20.71 23.57
N ALA A 34 19.47 -19.73 24.20
CA ALA A 34 20.17 -18.72 24.99
C ALA A 34 19.40 -18.38 26.27
N CYS A 35 20.02 -17.61 27.15
CA CYS A 35 19.31 -16.98 28.26
C CYS A 35 18.07 -16.23 27.76
N LYS A 36 16.95 -16.24 28.49
CA LYS A 36 15.76 -15.47 28.12
C LYS A 36 16.04 -13.96 28.02
N PHE A 37 17.05 -13.47 28.76
CA PHE A 37 17.53 -12.10 28.73
C PHE A 37 18.63 -11.85 27.68
N TYR A 38 18.88 -12.81 26.79
CA TYR A 38 19.69 -12.60 25.59
C TYR A 38 18.89 -11.79 24.56
N ASP A 39 19.52 -10.75 24.02
CA ASP A 39 19.01 -9.93 22.95
C ASP A 39 20.12 -9.73 21.90
N ALA A 40 19.83 -10.14 20.67
CA ALA A 40 20.77 -10.03 19.56
C ALA A 40 20.92 -8.58 19.10
N ASP A 41 19.84 -7.81 19.12
CA ASP A 41 19.74 -6.48 18.52
C ASP A 41 20.39 -5.42 19.41
N THR A 42 20.14 -5.51 20.72
CA THR A 42 20.76 -4.60 21.71
C THR A 42 22.12 -5.07 22.20
N GLY A 43 22.54 -6.28 21.86
CA GLY A 43 23.78 -6.89 22.32
C GLY A 43 23.74 -7.42 23.75
N MET A 44 22.61 -7.30 24.48
CA MET A 44 22.49 -7.84 25.84
C MET A 44 22.63 -9.37 25.83
N ARG A 45 23.41 -9.91 26.78
CA ARG A 45 23.71 -11.36 26.81
C ARG A 45 23.10 -12.09 28.01
N GLY A 46 22.37 -11.41 28.90
CA GLY A 46 21.90 -11.99 30.15
C GLY A 46 23.05 -12.65 30.93
N CYS A 47 22.87 -13.88 31.39
CA CYS A 47 23.93 -14.68 32.03
C CYS A 47 24.90 -15.37 31.06
N ARG A 48 24.88 -14.98 29.77
CA ARG A 48 25.76 -15.48 28.71
C ARG A 48 25.61 -16.98 28.37
N TYR A 49 24.60 -17.65 28.92
CA TYR A 49 24.25 -19.01 28.50
C TYR A 49 23.86 -19.00 27.01
N PHE A 50 24.53 -19.82 26.21
CA PHE A 50 24.32 -19.96 24.77
C PHE A 50 24.73 -21.37 24.32
N LYS A 51 23.95 -21.99 23.44
CA LYS A 51 24.32 -23.27 22.80
C LYS A 51 23.64 -23.42 21.43
N TRP A 52 24.41 -23.80 20.41
CA TRP A 52 23.86 -24.20 19.11
C TRP A 52 23.09 -25.53 19.23
N LEU A 53 21.95 -25.61 18.54
CA LEU A 53 21.09 -26.81 18.51
C LEU A 53 21.30 -27.66 17.26
N ASP A 54 21.91 -27.07 16.24
CA ASP A 54 22.25 -27.71 14.98
C ASP A 54 23.76 -27.74 14.76
N GLU A 55 24.16 -28.64 13.87
CA GLU A 55 25.52 -28.70 13.35
C GLU A 55 25.88 -27.42 12.59
N ASP A 56 27.18 -27.23 12.37
CA ASP A 56 27.62 -26.04 11.64
C ASP A 56 27.19 -26.08 10.17
N MET A 57 27.04 -24.90 9.60
CA MET A 57 26.54 -24.72 8.24
C MET A 57 27.71 -24.68 7.25
N THR A 58 27.55 -25.33 6.09
CA THR A 58 28.55 -25.22 5.01
C THR A 58 28.54 -23.81 4.41
N GLU A 59 29.65 -23.38 3.82
CA GLU A 59 29.73 -22.07 3.15
C GLU A 59 28.66 -21.93 2.06
N TRP A 60 28.44 -22.99 1.28
CA TRP A 60 27.40 -23.01 0.25
C TRP A 60 25.99 -22.78 0.82
N GLN A 61 25.64 -23.46 1.92
CA GLN A 61 24.35 -23.27 2.58
C GLN A 61 24.18 -21.83 3.09
N ARG A 62 25.23 -21.26 3.69
CA ARG A 62 25.23 -19.87 4.19
C ARG A 62 25.00 -18.89 3.03
N GLN A 63 25.76 -19.02 1.95
CA GLN A 63 25.63 -18.16 0.78
C GLN A 63 24.25 -18.24 0.16
N LEU A 64 23.73 -19.46 -0.03
CA LEU A 64 22.41 -19.69 -0.60
C LEU A 64 21.30 -19.05 0.25
N ILE A 65 21.31 -19.27 1.57
CA ILE A 65 20.26 -18.72 2.45
C ILE A 65 20.32 -17.18 2.47
N ASN A 66 21.53 -16.59 2.51
CA ASN A 66 21.67 -15.14 2.45
C ASN A 66 21.19 -14.57 1.11
N GLN A 67 21.54 -15.21 0.00
CA GLN A 67 21.09 -14.81 -1.34
C GLN A 67 19.56 -14.86 -1.42
N LEU A 68 18.95 -15.99 -1.06
CA LEU A 68 17.50 -16.15 -1.08
C LEU A 68 16.79 -15.16 -0.15
N SER A 69 17.37 -14.86 1.02
CA SER A 69 16.80 -13.87 1.96
C SER A 69 16.86 -12.45 1.37
N SER A 70 17.93 -12.11 0.67
CA SER A 70 18.08 -10.84 -0.05
C SER A 70 17.07 -10.72 -1.19
N GLU A 71 16.98 -11.76 -2.04
CA GLU A 71 16.00 -11.83 -3.14
C GLU A 71 14.57 -11.74 -2.61
N ASN A 72 14.24 -12.45 -1.53
CA ASN A 72 12.92 -12.38 -0.91
C ASN A 72 12.59 -10.98 -0.40
N THR A 73 13.56 -10.28 0.17
CA THR A 73 13.40 -8.89 0.61
C THR A 73 13.15 -7.95 -0.57
N CYS A 74 13.87 -8.14 -1.68
CA CYS A 74 13.67 -7.38 -2.91
C CYS A 74 12.27 -7.62 -3.49
N LEU A 75 11.87 -8.89 -3.66
CA LEU A 75 10.57 -9.28 -4.18
C LEU A 75 9.41 -8.74 -3.31
N ARG A 76 9.54 -8.74 -1.99
CA ARG A 76 8.53 -8.14 -1.10
C ARG A 76 8.40 -6.63 -1.31
N ARG A 77 9.49 -5.93 -1.59
CA ARG A 77 9.47 -4.49 -1.87
C ARG A 77 8.79 -4.20 -3.21
N GLU A 78 9.13 -4.96 -4.24
CA GLU A 78 8.53 -4.83 -5.56
C GLU A 78 7.03 -5.14 -5.53
N LEU A 79 6.62 -6.21 -4.84
CA LEU A 79 5.21 -6.54 -4.65
C LEU A 79 4.45 -5.41 -3.92
N LYS A 80 5.08 -4.76 -2.94
CA LYS A 80 4.50 -3.60 -2.25
C LYS A 80 4.33 -2.42 -3.21
N HIS A 81 5.32 -2.13 -4.04
CA HIS A 81 5.26 -1.06 -5.04
C HIS A 81 4.13 -1.29 -6.03
N GLN A 82 4.07 -2.48 -6.63
CA GLN A 82 3.02 -2.84 -7.59
C GLN A 82 1.61 -2.73 -6.98
N LYS A 83 1.43 -3.12 -5.71
CA LYS A 83 0.15 -2.94 -5.00
C LYS A 83 -0.22 -1.45 -4.86
N GLN A 84 0.74 -0.61 -4.51
CA GLN A 84 0.50 0.84 -4.42
C GLN A 84 0.15 1.43 -5.79
N GLU A 85 0.83 1.01 -6.86
CA GLU A 85 0.50 1.43 -8.23
C GLU A 85 -0.93 1.04 -8.60
N LEU A 86 -1.35 -0.20 -8.31
CA LEU A 86 -2.73 -0.64 -8.55
C LEU A 86 -3.76 0.17 -7.77
N GLU A 87 -3.49 0.48 -6.50
CA GLU A 87 -4.37 1.33 -5.69
C GLU A 87 -4.49 2.75 -6.26
N THR A 88 -3.37 3.33 -6.71
CA THR A 88 -3.37 4.67 -7.33
C THR A 88 -4.12 4.67 -8.66
N PHE A 89 -3.93 3.63 -9.49
CA PHE A 89 -4.64 3.48 -10.74
C PHE A 89 -6.15 3.33 -10.54
N ALA A 90 -6.56 2.56 -9.52
CA ALA A 90 -7.96 2.43 -9.15
C ALA A 90 -8.59 3.78 -8.75
N ALA A 91 -7.88 4.60 -7.99
CA ALA A 91 -8.35 5.94 -7.62
C ALA A 91 -8.49 6.85 -8.85
N VAL A 92 -7.50 6.87 -9.74
CA VAL A 92 -7.55 7.65 -11.00
C VAL A 92 -8.72 7.22 -11.88
N LYS A 93 -9.01 5.91 -11.96
CA LYS A 93 -10.15 5.40 -12.72
C LYS A 93 -11.48 5.93 -12.19
N VAL A 94 -11.67 5.96 -10.87
CA VAL A 94 -12.87 6.51 -10.24
C VAL A 94 -13.03 8.01 -10.54
N ASP A 95 -11.95 8.77 -10.49
CA ASP A 95 -11.97 10.20 -10.81
C ASP A 95 -12.27 10.45 -12.30
N ALA A 96 -11.76 9.60 -13.20
CA ALA A 96 -12.07 9.65 -14.62
C ALA A 96 -13.57 9.38 -14.87
N GLU A 97 -14.14 8.33 -14.29
CA GLU A 97 -15.57 8.00 -14.41
C GLU A 97 -16.48 9.10 -13.83
N ARG A 98 -16.06 9.73 -12.73
CA ARG A 98 -16.73 10.91 -12.17
C ARG A 98 -16.65 12.10 -13.13
N GLY A 99 -15.48 12.33 -13.73
CA GLY A 99 -15.27 13.35 -14.75
C GLY A 99 -16.20 13.17 -15.95
N GLU A 100 -16.29 11.94 -16.48
CA GLU A 100 -17.18 11.61 -17.60
C GLU A 100 -18.65 11.91 -17.28
N SER A 101 -19.09 11.59 -16.06
CA SER A 101 -20.46 11.84 -15.61
C SER A 101 -20.76 13.35 -15.54
N LYS A 102 -19.83 14.16 -15.01
CA LYS A 102 -19.95 15.63 -15.00
C LYS A 102 -19.99 16.22 -16.42
N VAL A 103 -19.17 15.70 -17.33
CA VAL A 103 -19.17 16.15 -18.73
C VAL A 103 -20.53 15.88 -19.38
N LYS A 104 -21.11 14.69 -19.18
CA LYS A 104 -22.46 14.36 -19.69
C LYS A 104 -23.52 15.29 -19.13
N GLU A 105 -23.50 15.56 -17.83
CA GLU A 105 -24.43 16.47 -17.18
C GLU A 105 -24.31 17.91 -17.73
N LEU A 106 -23.09 18.44 -17.81
CA LEU A 106 -22.83 19.77 -18.36
C LEU A 106 -23.24 19.86 -19.84
N MET A 107 -23.05 18.79 -20.63
CA MET A 107 -23.54 18.76 -22.01
C MET A 107 -25.06 18.91 -22.09
N LEU A 108 -25.81 18.26 -21.20
CA LEU A 108 -27.28 18.41 -21.13
C LEU A 108 -27.68 19.83 -20.72
N GLN A 109 -27.00 20.41 -19.72
CA GLN A 109 -27.23 21.79 -19.30
C GLN A 109 -26.96 22.78 -20.46
N VAL A 110 -25.83 22.64 -21.16
CA VAL A 110 -25.50 23.46 -22.33
C VAL A 110 -26.58 23.33 -23.42
N GLN A 111 -27.12 22.13 -23.67
CA GLN A 111 -28.20 21.95 -24.63
C GLN A 111 -29.48 22.68 -24.20
N SER A 112 -29.86 22.65 -22.92
CA SER A 112 -31.03 23.39 -22.42
C SER A 112 -30.87 24.89 -22.57
N LEU A 113 -29.72 25.44 -22.17
CA LEU A 113 -29.40 26.87 -22.32
C LEU A 113 -29.39 27.31 -23.79
N LYS A 114 -28.92 26.46 -24.70
CA LYS A 114 -28.99 26.74 -26.15
C LYS A 114 -30.44 26.89 -26.63
N LYS A 115 -31.36 26.04 -26.13
CA LYS A 115 -32.79 26.13 -26.46
C LYS A 115 -33.41 27.42 -25.90
N GLU A 116 -33.15 27.74 -24.64
CA GLU A 116 -33.62 28.97 -24.00
C GLU A 116 -33.13 30.22 -24.73
N LYS A 117 -31.83 30.30 -25.07
CA LYS A 117 -31.27 31.42 -25.85
C LYS A 117 -31.87 31.52 -27.25
N LYS A 118 -32.30 30.41 -27.86
CA LYS A 118 -32.99 30.42 -29.16
C LYS A 118 -34.40 31.00 -29.02
N LEU A 119 -35.14 30.58 -27.99
CA LEU A 119 -36.47 31.09 -27.68
C LEU A 119 -36.43 32.59 -27.36
N ALA A 120 -35.52 33.02 -26.49
CA ALA A 120 -35.36 34.43 -26.13
C ALA A 120 -35.08 35.32 -27.35
N ARG A 121 -34.22 34.87 -28.28
CA ARG A 121 -33.96 35.59 -29.53
C ARG A 121 -35.19 35.71 -30.43
N LEU A 122 -36.01 34.66 -30.51
CA LEU A 122 -37.26 34.70 -31.27
C LEU A 122 -38.25 35.69 -30.66
N LEU A 123 -38.44 35.66 -29.34
CA LEU A 123 -39.32 36.59 -28.62
C LEU A 123 -38.87 38.04 -28.76
N LEU A 124 -37.55 38.30 -28.66
CA LEU A 124 -36.99 39.62 -28.89
C LEU A 124 -37.29 40.13 -30.30
N GLY A 125 -37.12 39.27 -31.32
CA GLY A 125 -37.45 39.61 -32.71
C GLY A 125 -38.93 39.97 -32.89
N ILE A 126 -39.83 39.19 -32.29
CA ILE A 126 -41.28 39.47 -32.32
C ILE A 126 -41.58 40.81 -31.62
N ALA A 127 -41.00 41.05 -30.45
CA ALA A 127 -41.21 42.31 -29.70
C ALA A 127 -40.77 43.53 -30.51
N LEU A 128 -39.63 43.45 -31.21
CA LEU A 128 -39.16 44.54 -32.09
C LEU A 128 -40.13 44.80 -33.25
N ILE A 129 -40.70 43.76 -33.87
CA ILE A 129 -41.71 43.90 -34.93
C ILE A 129 -42.98 44.58 -34.38
N VAL A 130 -43.45 44.16 -33.21
CA VAL A 130 -44.64 44.76 -32.57
C VAL A 130 -44.39 46.25 -32.29
N ILE A 131 -43.24 46.61 -31.73
CA ILE A 131 -42.85 48.00 -31.50
C ILE A 131 -42.85 48.78 -32.83
N PHE A 132 -42.23 48.25 -33.88
CA PHE A 132 -42.20 48.90 -35.19
C PHE A 132 -43.60 49.15 -35.76
N VAL A 133 -44.53 48.18 -35.66
CA VAL A 133 -45.91 48.33 -36.15
C VAL A 133 -46.71 49.35 -35.32
N LEU A 134 -46.53 49.37 -34.00
CA LEU A 134 -47.25 50.30 -33.12
C LEU A 134 -46.81 51.76 -33.37
N TYR A 135 -45.51 52.01 -33.46
CA TYR A 135 -44.98 53.37 -33.64
C TYR A 135 -44.92 53.82 -35.11
N GLY A 136 -44.86 52.89 -36.07
CA GLY A 136 -44.87 53.20 -37.51
C GLY A 136 -46.25 53.57 -38.08
N LYS A 137 -47.34 53.36 -37.33
CA LYS A 137 -48.70 53.84 -37.68
C LYS A 137 -49.04 55.21 -37.09
N LEU A 138 -48.14 55.79 -36.29
CA LEU A 138 -48.32 57.06 -35.58
C LEU A 138 -47.61 58.26 -36.26
N GLY A 139 -46.95 58.05 -37.40
CA GLY A 139 -46.33 59.09 -38.24
C GLY A 139 -46.83 58.99 -39.68
#